data_AF-A0A3A4AL89-F1
#
_entry.id   AF-A0A3A4AL89-F1
#
_cell.length_a   1.000
_cell.length_b   1.000
_cell.length_c   1.000
_cell.angle_alpha   90.00
_cell.angle_beta   90.00
_cell.angle_gamma   90.00
#
_symmetry.space_group_name_H-M   'P 1'
#
loop_
_entity.id
_entity.type
_entity.pdbx_description
1 polymer ?
#
loop_
_entity_poly.entity_id
_entity_poly.type
_entity_poly.pdbx_seq_one_letter_code
_entity_poly.pdbx_strand_id
1 'polypeptide(L)'
;MSGSPGAGRGRSREPRLKRFVERNTVGRMPRGTAEVSEPMYFVLTVLLDGPMHGHAIMKEIAALSGGRVRPSVGTLYGILDRLCERGMITVDREETVQGRVRRHFRVTEAGRDVVLAEARRMQQAAALVMNRIQPA
;
A
#
# COMPACT_ATOMS: atom_id res chain seq x y z
N MET A 1 0.43 -59.26 -23.87
CA MET A 1 0.16 -58.43 -22.68
C MET A 1 1.11 -57.26 -22.74
N SER A 2 0.61 -56.15 -23.27
CA SER A 2 1.33 -54.96 -23.72
C SER A 2 1.57 -53.97 -22.57
N GLY A 3 2.70 -53.27 -22.66
CA GLY A 3 3.28 -52.45 -21.60
C GLY A 3 2.54 -51.15 -21.28
N SER A 4 2.79 -50.67 -20.05
CA SER A 4 2.60 -49.27 -19.65
C SER A 4 3.81 -48.44 -20.13
N PRO A 5 3.62 -47.20 -20.60
CA PRO A 5 4.00 -46.06 -19.77
C PRO A 5 3.16 -44.78 -20.02
N GLY A 6 3.12 -43.86 -19.06
CA GLY A 6 2.49 -42.56 -19.28
C GLY A 6 2.45 -41.63 -18.07
N ALA A 7 3.62 -41.22 -17.57
CA ALA A 7 3.75 -40.15 -16.59
C ALA A 7 3.46 -38.79 -17.24
N GLY A 8 2.25 -38.27 -17.06
CA GLY A 8 1.84 -36.92 -17.48
C GLY A 8 2.19 -35.85 -16.44
N ARG A 9 3.33 -35.17 -16.65
CA ARG A 9 3.75 -33.95 -15.95
C ARG A 9 2.91 -32.74 -16.39
N GLY A 10 2.69 -31.81 -15.46
CA GLY A 10 2.57 -30.38 -15.78
C GLY A 10 1.16 -29.80 -15.90
N ARG A 11 0.39 -29.75 -14.80
CA ARG A 11 -0.68 -28.74 -14.69
C ARG A 11 -0.03 -27.38 -14.47
N SER A 12 0.17 -26.63 -15.55
CA SER A 12 0.45 -25.19 -15.51
C SER A 12 -0.63 -24.51 -14.67
N ARG A 13 -0.27 -24.13 -13.44
CA ARG A 13 -1.12 -23.31 -12.58
C ARG A 13 -0.96 -21.87 -13.02
N GLU A 14 -1.84 -21.45 -13.89
CA GLU A 14 -2.07 -20.05 -14.21
C GLU A 14 -2.24 -19.25 -12.90
N PRO A 15 -1.54 -18.11 -12.69
CA PRO A 15 -1.68 -17.35 -11.46
C PRO A 15 -3.11 -16.81 -11.33
N ARG A 16 -3.82 -17.26 -10.29
CA ARG A 16 -5.16 -16.80 -9.87
C ARG A 16 -5.17 -15.34 -9.37
N LEU A 17 -4.44 -14.44 -10.02
CA LEU A 17 -4.39 -13.02 -9.65
C LEU A 17 -5.46 -12.18 -10.34
N LYS A 18 -6.07 -12.69 -11.43
CA LYS A 18 -7.05 -11.92 -12.23
C LYS A 18 -8.49 -11.90 -11.70
N ARG A 19 -8.81 -12.56 -10.58
CA ARG A 19 -10.22 -12.77 -10.14
C ARG A 19 -10.67 -11.96 -8.92
N PHE A 20 -9.86 -11.04 -8.40
CA PHE A 20 -10.19 -10.30 -7.18
C PHE A 20 -10.63 -8.84 -7.39
N VAL A 21 -10.46 -8.28 -8.58
CA VAL A 21 -10.76 -6.85 -8.83
C VAL A 21 -12.27 -6.57 -8.96
N GLU A 22 -13.11 -7.58 -9.15
CA GLU A 22 -14.52 -7.37 -9.53
C GLU A 22 -15.56 -7.39 -8.39
N ARG A 23 -15.19 -7.57 -7.11
CA ARG A 23 -16.21 -7.85 -6.07
C ARG A 23 -16.20 -7.09 -4.75
N ASN A 24 -15.36 -6.07 -4.57
CA ASN A 24 -15.40 -5.25 -3.34
C ASN A 24 -15.54 -3.75 -3.64
N THR A 25 -16.69 -3.38 -4.20
CA THR A 25 -17.25 -2.03 -4.11
C THR A 25 -17.94 -1.86 -2.75
N VAL A 26 -17.18 -1.65 -1.68
CA VAL A 26 -17.72 -1.06 -0.43
C VAL A 26 -16.68 -0.11 0.16
N GLY A 27 -17.08 1.15 0.31
CA GLY A 27 -16.29 2.21 0.93
C GLY A 27 -15.73 3.21 -0.07
N ARG A 28 -16.60 4.04 -0.66
CA ARG A 28 -16.20 5.31 -1.29
C ARG A 28 -15.48 6.14 -0.23
N MET A 29 -14.15 6.04 -0.18
CA MET A 29 -13.34 6.90 0.66
C MET A 29 -13.52 8.35 0.20
N PRO A 30 -13.63 9.32 1.11
CA PRO A 30 -13.69 10.72 0.73
C PRO A 30 -12.42 11.02 -0.07
N ARG A 31 -12.61 11.48 -1.32
CA ARG A 31 -11.51 11.91 -2.18
C ARG A 31 -10.90 13.15 -1.53
N GLY A 32 -9.81 12.95 -0.78
CA GLY A 32 -8.88 14.02 -0.47
C GLY A 32 -8.51 14.69 -1.79
N THR A 33 -8.72 16.00 -1.84
CA THR A 33 -8.42 16.81 -3.01
C THR A 33 -6.91 16.88 -3.19
N ALA A 34 -6.44 16.37 -4.34
CA ALA A 34 -5.07 16.34 -4.87
C ALA A 34 -4.22 15.08 -4.55
N GLU A 35 -4.14 14.18 -5.53
CA GLU A 35 -3.12 13.14 -5.82
C GLU A 35 -2.81 12.00 -4.82
N VAL A 36 -2.99 12.19 -3.51
CA VAL A 36 -2.63 11.18 -2.50
C VAL A 36 -3.81 10.98 -1.54
N SER A 37 -4.35 9.75 -1.49
CA SER A 37 -5.39 9.44 -0.50
C SER A 37 -4.78 9.31 0.90
N GLU A 38 -5.58 9.51 1.94
CA GLU A 38 -5.09 9.40 3.32
C GLU A 38 -4.39 8.04 3.62
N PRO A 39 -4.92 6.87 3.21
CA PRO A 39 -4.18 5.63 3.36
C PRO A 39 -2.87 5.55 2.55
N MET A 40 -2.81 6.17 1.36
CA MET A 40 -1.55 6.25 0.60
C MET A 40 -0.52 7.12 1.31
N TYR A 41 -0.95 8.25 1.88
CA TYR A 41 -0.11 9.13 2.69
C TYR A 41 0.51 8.32 3.83
N PHE A 42 -0.31 7.60 4.60
CA PHE A 42 0.20 6.77 5.70
C PHE A 42 1.13 5.64 5.25
N VAL A 43 0.89 4.99 4.10
CA VAL A 43 1.84 4.01 3.54
C VAL A 43 3.19 4.65 3.23
N LEU A 44 3.21 5.81 2.58
CA LEU A 44 4.46 6.52 2.28
C LEU A 44 5.17 6.95 3.56
N THR A 45 4.43 7.47 4.53
CA THR A 45 4.98 7.95 5.81
C THR A 45 5.67 6.83 6.58
N VAL A 46 5.03 5.66 6.76
CA VAL A 46 5.68 4.55 7.52
C VAL A 46 6.88 3.96 6.80
N LEU A 47 6.92 4.06 5.46
CA LEU A 47 8.07 3.61 4.67
C LEU A 47 9.25 4.59 4.69
N LEU A 48 9.09 5.79 5.26
CA LEU A 48 10.21 6.71 5.52
C LEU A 48 11.21 6.12 6.53
N ASP A 49 10.72 5.29 7.46
CA ASP A 49 11.51 4.65 8.52
C ASP A 49 12.35 3.46 8.03
N GLY A 50 12.09 2.99 6.81
CA GLY A 50 12.86 1.94 6.14
C GLY A 50 11.99 0.89 5.44
N PRO A 51 12.62 -0.16 4.86
CA PRO A 51 11.89 -1.16 4.09
C PRO A 51 11.02 -2.09 4.95
N MET A 52 9.73 -2.20 4.63
CA MET A 52 8.75 -2.98 5.42
C MET A 52 7.92 -3.93 4.57
N HIS A 53 7.53 -5.07 5.14
CA HIS A 53 6.56 -5.97 4.51
C HIS A 53 5.11 -5.54 4.80
N GLY A 54 4.17 -5.95 3.95
CA GLY A 54 2.76 -5.51 4.01
C GLY A 54 2.09 -5.62 5.39
N HIS A 55 2.32 -6.71 6.13
CA HIS A 55 1.75 -6.83 7.48
C HIS A 55 2.30 -5.80 8.49
N ALA A 56 3.59 -5.48 8.43
CA ALA A 56 4.20 -4.47 9.29
C ALA A 56 3.67 -3.08 8.93
N ILE A 57 3.53 -2.80 7.63
CA ILE A 57 2.91 -1.55 7.13
C ILE A 57 1.50 -1.37 7.72
N MET A 58 0.62 -2.38 7.68
CA MET A 58 -0.72 -2.26 8.28
C MET A 58 -0.68 -1.94 9.78
N LYS A 59 0.23 -2.59 10.52
CA LYS A 59 0.38 -2.38 11.97
C LYS A 59 0.83 -0.96 12.26
N GLU A 60 1.85 -0.47 11.55
CA GLU A 60 2.38 0.88 11.77
C GLU A 60 1.39 1.97 11.34
N ILE A 61 0.66 1.78 10.24
CA ILE A 61 -0.42 2.71 9.84
C ILE A 61 -1.48 2.82 10.94
N ALA A 62 -1.89 1.69 11.51
CA ALA A 62 -2.86 1.70 12.61
C ALA A 62 -2.29 2.38 13.86
N ALA A 63 -1.02 2.18 14.20
CA ALA A 63 -0.38 2.84 15.34
C ALA A 63 -0.26 4.35 15.11
N LEU A 64 0.34 4.76 13.99
CA LEU A 64 0.62 6.16 13.65
C LEU A 64 -0.66 7.01 13.49
N SER A 65 -1.75 6.40 13.00
CA SER A 65 -3.04 7.09 12.83
C SER A 65 -3.92 7.09 14.10
N GLY A 66 -3.44 6.58 15.24
CA GLY A 66 -4.26 6.42 16.44
C GLY A 66 -5.44 5.46 16.23
N GLY A 67 -5.27 4.49 15.33
CA GLY A 67 -6.28 3.49 14.96
C GLY A 67 -7.34 3.97 13.97
N ARG A 68 -7.32 5.23 13.54
CA ARG A 68 -8.32 5.83 12.63
C ARG A 68 -8.20 5.30 11.20
N VAL A 69 -6.99 4.96 10.76
CA VAL A 69 -6.73 4.41 9.43
C VAL A 69 -6.37 2.95 9.55
N ARG A 70 -7.23 2.07 9.02
CA ARG A 70 -7.07 0.60 9.05
C ARG A 70 -7.43 0.00 7.69
N PRO A 71 -6.54 0.08 6.68
CA PRO A 71 -6.83 -0.51 5.38
C PRO A 71 -6.98 -2.03 5.51
N SER A 72 -7.97 -2.60 4.82
CA SER A 72 -8.06 -4.06 4.68
C SER A 72 -6.83 -4.59 3.93
N VAL A 73 -6.55 -5.89 4.05
CA VAL A 73 -5.45 -6.53 3.31
C VAL A 73 -5.54 -6.25 1.79
N GLY A 74 -6.73 -6.40 1.20
CA GLY A 74 -6.95 -6.12 -0.22
C GLY A 74 -6.75 -4.65 -0.58
N THR A 75 -7.21 -3.74 0.30
CA THR A 75 -7.02 -2.30 0.13
C THR A 75 -5.54 -1.93 0.20
N LEU A 76 -4.78 -2.48 1.14
CA LEU A 76 -3.35 -2.21 1.27
C LEU A 76 -2.61 -2.66 0.02
N TYR A 77 -2.80 -3.89 -0.44
CA TYR A 77 -2.09 -4.37 -1.62
C TYR A 77 -2.48 -3.57 -2.88
N GLY A 78 -3.74 -3.17 -3.03
CA GLY A 78 -4.14 -2.25 -4.11
C GLY A 78 -3.61 -0.82 -3.98
N ILE A 79 -3.14 -0.41 -2.80
CA ILE A 79 -2.39 0.84 -2.60
C ILE A 79 -0.92 0.63 -2.96
N LEU A 80 -0.30 -0.44 -2.47
CA LEU A 80 1.09 -0.77 -2.75
C LEU A 80 1.33 -0.93 -4.25
N ASP A 81 0.46 -1.66 -4.96
CA ASP A 81 0.56 -1.84 -6.40
C ASP A 81 0.48 -0.49 -7.14
N ARG A 82 -0.48 0.38 -6.77
CA ARG A 82 -0.58 1.73 -7.35
C ARG A 82 0.62 2.64 -7.06
N LEU A 83 1.18 2.56 -5.85
CA LEU A 83 2.36 3.35 -5.50
C LEU A 83 3.61 2.84 -6.24
N CYS A 84 3.72 1.52 -6.47
CA CYS A 84 4.75 0.94 -7.34
C CYS A 84 4.58 1.40 -8.80
N GLU A 85 3.37 1.32 -9.35
CA GLU A 85 3.05 1.78 -10.71
C GLU A 85 3.39 3.26 -10.92
N ARG A 86 3.20 4.09 -9.89
CA ARG A 86 3.55 5.51 -9.90
C ARG A 86 5.04 5.79 -9.58
N GLY A 87 5.86 4.77 -9.34
CA GLY A 87 7.28 4.93 -9.00
C GLY A 87 7.55 5.56 -7.63
N MET A 88 6.56 5.60 -6.74
CA MET A 88 6.67 6.21 -5.41
C MET A 88 7.26 5.25 -4.37
N ILE A 89 7.08 3.95 -4.60
CA ILE A 89 7.72 2.89 -3.82
C ILE A 89 8.28 1.84 -4.78
N THR A 90 9.18 1.00 -4.27
CA THR A 90 9.70 -0.16 -5.00
C THR A 90 9.75 -1.39 -4.10
N VAL A 91 9.86 -2.57 -4.70
CA VAL A 91 10.18 -3.80 -3.97
C VAL A 91 11.66 -3.77 -3.61
N ASP A 92 11.96 -3.80 -2.32
CA ASP A 92 13.33 -3.78 -1.78
C ASP A 92 13.97 -5.17 -1.82
N ARG A 93 13.22 -6.17 -1.36
CA ARG A 93 13.64 -7.57 -1.32
C ARG A 93 12.43 -8.49 -1.20
N GLU A 94 12.66 -9.74 -1.56
CA GLU A 94 11.72 -10.83 -1.33
C GLU A 94 12.33 -11.82 -0.34
N GLU A 95 11.53 -12.24 0.64
CA GLU A 95 11.94 -13.22 1.64
C GLU A 95 10.93 -14.36 1.66
N THR A 96 11.39 -15.61 1.73
CA THR A 96 10.51 -16.75 1.92
C THR A 96 10.40 -17.09 3.40
N VAL A 97 9.23 -16.89 3.98
CA VAL A 97 8.95 -17.24 5.38
C VAL A 97 7.83 -18.27 5.41
N GLN A 98 8.10 -19.44 5.99
CA GLN A 98 7.15 -20.56 6.07
C GLN A 98 6.58 -20.96 4.69
N GLY A 99 7.45 -21.01 3.67
CA GLY A 99 7.08 -21.38 2.30
C GLY A 99 6.25 -20.33 1.55
N ARG A 100 6.10 -19.12 2.10
CA ARG A 100 5.39 -18.00 1.44
C ARG A 100 6.35 -16.85 1.16
N VAL A 101 6.34 -16.37 -0.07
CA VAL A 101 7.09 -15.18 -0.46
C VAL A 101 6.46 -13.94 0.16
N ARG A 102 7.29 -13.13 0.82
CA ARG A 102 6.94 -11.84 1.43
C ARG A 102 7.79 -10.77 0.74
N ARG A 103 7.11 -9.76 0.20
CA ARG A 103 7.77 -8.59 -0.39
C ARG A 103 7.95 -7.52 0.66
N HIS A 104 9.17 -6.99 0.77
CA HIS A 104 9.45 -5.75 1.48
C HIS A 104 9.41 -4.60 0.48
N PHE A 105 8.81 -3.49 0.89
CA PHE A 105 8.67 -2.28 0.08
C PHE A 105 9.54 -1.18 0.68
N ARG A 106 10.12 -0.35 -0.17
CA ARG A 106 10.89 0.84 0.22
C ARG A 106 10.35 2.04 -0.54
N VAL A 107 10.27 3.19 0.13
CA VAL A 107 9.93 4.46 -0.51
C VAL A 107 11.08 4.96 -1.40
N THR A 108 10.76 5.44 -2.59
CA THR A 108 11.72 6.05 -3.53
C THR A 108 11.95 7.52 -3.18
N GLU A 109 12.88 8.19 -3.87
CA GLU A 109 13.04 9.65 -3.75
C GLU A 109 11.77 10.39 -4.18
N ALA A 110 11.19 10.03 -5.33
CA ALA A 110 9.91 10.58 -5.78
C ALA A 110 8.78 10.39 -4.75
N GLY A 111 8.70 9.22 -4.10
CA GLY A 111 7.73 8.98 -3.04
C GLY A 111 7.95 9.86 -1.79
N ARG A 112 9.21 10.12 -1.44
CA ARG A 112 9.58 11.05 -0.35
C ARG A 112 9.16 12.48 -0.66
N ASP A 113 9.42 12.95 -1.87
CA ASP A 113 9.04 14.29 -2.30
C ASP A 113 7.52 14.49 -2.27
N VAL A 114 6.78 13.48 -2.73
CA VAL A 114 5.32 13.49 -2.75
C VAL A 114 4.73 13.57 -1.35
N VAL A 115 5.17 12.72 -0.42
CA VAL A 115 4.61 12.73 0.95
C VAL A 115 4.99 14.02 1.70
N LEU A 116 6.18 14.58 1.43
CA LEU A 116 6.61 15.85 2.00
C LEU A 116 5.81 17.04 1.45
N ALA A 117 5.54 17.06 0.14
CA ALA A 117 4.70 18.08 -0.49
C ALA A 117 3.27 18.03 0.08
N GLU A 118 2.72 16.84 0.26
CA GLU A 118 1.39 16.66 0.83
C GLU A 118 1.33 17.10 2.31
N ALA A 119 2.35 16.76 3.12
CA ALA A 119 2.45 17.23 4.49
C ALA A 119 2.47 18.77 4.58
N ARG A 120 3.24 19.43 3.71
CA ARG A 120 3.26 20.91 3.62
C ARG A 120 1.91 21.49 3.24
N ARG A 121 1.22 20.88 2.26
CA ARG A 121 -0.13 21.31 1.84
C ARG A 121 -1.12 21.21 2.98
N MET A 122 -1.12 20.09 3.71
CA MET A 122 -1.98 19.88 4.88
C MET A 122 -1.67 20.88 6.01
N GLN A 123 -0.40 21.16 6.27
CA GLN A 123 0.03 22.15 7.26
C GLN A 123 -0.47 23.56 6.91
N GLN A 124 -0.32 23.97 5.65
CA GLN A 124 -0.81 25.27 5.16
C GLN A 124 -2.33 25.38 5.28
N ALA A 125 -3.06 24.34 4.85
CA ALA A 125 -4.51 24.31 4.95
C ALA A 125 -4.99 24.39 6.42
N ALA A 126 -4.34 23.67 7.32
CA ALA A 126 -4.64 23.72 8.74
C ALA A 126 -4.38 25.12 9.33
N ALA A 127 -3.24 25.75 8.99
CA ALA A 127 -2.88 27.08 9.47
C ALA A 127 -3.93 28.15 9.08
N LEU A 128 -4.45 28.09 7.85
CA LEU A 128 -5.50 29.02 7.38
C LEU A 128 -6.78 28.94 8.23
N VAL A 129 -7.17 27.74 8.67
CA VAL A 129 -8.34 27.54 9.52
C VAL A 129 -8.06 28.02 10.94
N MET A 130 -6.93 27.63 11.51
CA MET A 130 -6.56 27.98 12.89
C MET A 130 -6.45 29.49 13.09
N ASN A 131 -5.82 30.20 12.14
CA ASN A 131 -5.65 31.66 12.20
C ASN A 131 -6.99 32.42 12.15
N ARG A 132 -8.06 31.81 11.62
CA ARG A 132 -9.39 32.45 11.52
C ARG A 132 -10.27 32.20 12.75
N ILE A 133 -9.99 31.14 13.51
CA ILE A 133 -10.77 30.75 14.70
C ILE A 133 -10.19 31.34 15.99
N GLN A 134 -8.91 31.74 16.00
CA GLN A 134 -8.35 32.44 17.16
C GLN A 134 -9.04 33.81 17.34
N PRO A 135 -9.68 34.07 18.51
CA PRO A 135 -10.22 35.39 18.81
C PRO A 135 -9.07 36.40 18.91
N ALA A 136 -9.33 37.62 18.45
CA ALA A 136 -8.43 38.76 18.59
C ALA A 136 -8.09 39.07 20.06
#